data_AF-A0A7S3BJ96-F1
#
_entry.id   AF-A0A7S3BJ96-F1
#
_cell.length_a   1.000
_cell.length_b   1.000
_cell.length_c   1.000
_cell.angle_alpha   90.00
_cell.angle_beta   90.00
_cell.angle_gamma   90.00
#
_symmetry.space_group_name_H-M   'P 1'
#
loop_
_entity.id
_entity.type
_entity.pdbx_description
1 polymer ?
#
loop_
_entity_poly.entity_id
_entity_poly.type
_entity_poly.pdbx_seq_one_letter_code
_entity_poly.pdbx_strand_id
1 'polypeptide(L)'
;ELKAFPFDVQQLRIQLETISHWRQLDGTRRGSLPRGYSYIVQPVSRAEEGQLLWLHWDGTIFEWLFHSYSMQLSRSINPAGFTATRFELTLHVYRKFEHYLYKVLLPLWLIVCAAFTLQLVPIDEPAERVGHALTMFIAAFALLYVTADYLPKVDRLTMVDKLVLLSLTTLLWLSAESSMVYRIYEAQGMAAATRVDGLCGALGVLFYAAVTAILYIPPRREQLRQIARLTQDHTARCPSEAGSGAGASGA
;
A
#
# COMPACT_ATOMS: atom_id res chain seq x y z
N GLU A 1 6.25 -4.35 -5.08
CA GLU A 1 7.14 -3.38 -4.38
C GLU A 1 6.30 -2.49 -3.48
N LEU A 2 6.72 -2.21 -2.24
CA LEU A 2 5.95 -1.45 -1.23
C LEU A 2 5.98 0.08 -1.42
N LYS A 3 6.45 0.61 -2.57
CA LYS A 3 6.57 2.06 -2.81
C LYS A 3 5.24 2.81 -2.71
N ALA A 4 4.16 2.17 -3.12
CA ALA A 4 2.82 2.77 -3.17
C ALA A 4 1.99 2.45 -1.92
N PHE A 5 2.59 1.90 -0.85
CA PHE A 5 1.88 1.58 0.38
C PHE A 5 1.08 2.80 0.91
N PRO A 6 -0.22 2.64 1.27
CA PRO A 6 -0.97 1.39 1.44
C PRO A 6 -1.80 0.98 0.19
N PHE A 7 -1.55 1.59 -0.97
CA PHE A 7 -2.29 1.35 -2.21
C PHE A 7 -1.65 0.28 -3.11
N ASP A 8 -0.87 -0.63 -2.53
CA ASP A 8 -0.15 -1.63 -3.29
C ASP A 8 -1.04 -2.81 -3.71
N VAL A 9 -0.74 -3.34 -4.90
CA VAL A 9 -1.25 -4.61 -5.43
C VAL A 9 -0.09 -5.59 -5.46
N GLN A 10 -0.32 -6.81 -4.98
CA GLN A 10 0.69 -7.85 -4.90
C GLN A 10 0.23 -9.13 -5.60
N GLN A 11 1.23 -9.87 -6.08
CA GLN A 11 1.07 -11.15 -6.73
C GLN A 11 1.79 -12.19 -5.88
N LEU A 12 1.03 -13.05 -5.19
CA LEU A 12 1.59 -14.17 -4.46
C LEU A 12 1.72 -15.35 -5.41
N ARG A 13 2.95 -15.79 -5.68
CA ARG A 13 3.23 -16.85 -6.64
C ARG A 13 3.60 -18.14 -5.90
N ILE A 14 2.81 -19.18 -6.13
CA ILE A 14 3.07 -20.53 -5.67
C ILE A 14 3.60 -21.30 -6.88
N GLN A 15 4.86 -21.72 -6.80
CA GLN A 15 5.54 -22.46 -7.87
C GLN A 15 5.72 -23.91 -7.43
N LEU A 16 5.16 -24.83 -8.21
CA LEU A 16 5.36 -26.27 -8.06
C LEU A 16 6.14 -26.76 -9.27
N GLU A 17 7.20 -27.52 -9.05
CA GLU A 17 8.04 -28.05 -10.12
C GLU A 17 8.10 -29.57 -10.00
N THR A 18 7.84 -30.28 -11.10
CA THR A 18 7.96 -31.74 -11.12
C THR A 18 9.41 -32.17 -11.30
N ILE A 19 9.88 -33.06 -10.43
CA ILE A 19 11.20 -33.68 -10.53
C ILE A 19 11.03 -35.19 -10.58
N SER A 20 11.55 -35.81 -11.64
CA SER A 20 11.51 -37.26 -11.80
C SER A 20 12.64 -37.90 -10.99
N HIS A 21 12.27 -38.64 -9.94
CA HIS A 21 13.18 -39.40 -9.10
C HIS A 21 12.82 -40.88 -9.15
N TRP A 22 13.81 -41.75 -8.90
CA TRP A 22 13.59 -43.17 -8.68
C TRP A 22 13.98 -43.54 -7.25
N ARG A 23 13.34 -44.60 -6.78
CA ARG A 23 13.67 -45.28 -5.52
C ARG A 23 13.54 -46.78 -5.73
N GLN A 24 14.47 -47.56 -5.20
CA GLN A 24 14.33 -49.01 -5.17
C GLN A 24 13.20 -49.43 -4.23
N LEU A 25 12.63 -50.62 -4.47
CA LEU A 25 11.49 -51.15 -3.72
C LEU A 25 11.81 -51.36 -2.23
N ASP A 26 13.07 -51.69 -1.92
CA ASP A 26 13.62 -51.82 -0.57
C ASP A 26 13.95 -50.46 0.08
N GLY A 27 13.81 -49.37 -0.67
CA GLY A 27 14.08 -48.01 -0.23
C GLY A 27 15.56 -47.66 -0.01
N THR A 28 16.49 -48.56 -0.30
CA THR A 28 17.92 -48.43 0.04
C THR A 28 18.67 -47.48 -0.88
N ARG A 29 18.28 -47.43 -2.16
CA ARG A 29 18.84 -46.51 -3.14
C ARG A 29 17.77 -45.59 -3.71
N ARG A 30 18.17 -44.35 -3.94
CA ARG A 30 17.37 -43.30 -4.58
C ARG A 30 18.27 -42.47 -5.49
N GLY A 31 17.70 -41.90 -6.53
CA GLY A 31 18.40 -40.99 -7.42
C GLY A 31 17.45 -40.22 -8.31
N SER A 32 17.99 -39.28 -9.08
CA SER A 32 17.23 -38.52 -10.06
C SER A 32 17.34 -39.19 -11.43
N LEU A 33 16.26 -39.13 -12.23
CA LEU A 33 16.26 -39.63 -13.61
C LEU A 33 16.30 -38.44 -14.58
N PRO A 34 17.50 -38.05 -15.08
CA PRO A 34 17.63 -36.97 -16.06
C PRO A 34 17.10 -37.34 -17.44
N ARG A 35 17.04 -38.62 -17.78
CA ARG A 35 16.57 -39.12 -19.09
C ARG A 35 15.65 -40.32 -18.88
N GLY A 36 14.53 -40.38 -19.59
CA GLY A 36 13.57 -41.49 -19.51
C GLY A 36 12.14 -41.03 -19.23
N TYR A 37 11.37 -41.87 -18.53
CA TYR A 37 9.96 -41.63 -18.20
C TYR A 37 9.82 -40.47 -17.19
N SER A 38 9.47 -39.28 -17.70
CA SER A 38 9.10 -38.15 -16.88
C SER A 38 7.59 -37.97 -16.84
N TYR A 39 7.07 -37.66 -15.66
CA TYR A 39 5.67 -37.27 -15.49
C TYR A 39 5.51 -35.81 -15.91
N ILE A 40 4.67 -35.60 -16.92
CA ILE A 40 4.35 -34.27 -17.43
C ILE A 40 2.93 -33.95 -16.99
N VAL A 41 2.77 -32.83 -16.30
CA VAL A 41 1.43 -32.27 -16.03
C VAL A 41 1.00 -31.56 -17.32
N GLN A 42 -0.24 -31.79 -17.75
CA GLN A 42 -0.83 -31.12 -18.91
C GLN A 42 -2.08 -30.35 -18.46
N PRO A 43 -2.41 -29.23 -19.14
CA PRO A 43 -3.66 -28.55 -18.90
C PRO A 43 -4.81 -29.46 -19.30
N VAL A 44 -5.93 -29.37 -18.57
CA VAL A 44 -7.16 -30.05 -18.95
C VAL A 44 -7.62 -29.49 -20.29
N SER A 45 -7.76 -30.36 -21.29
CA SER A 45 -8.01 -29.97 -22.67
C SER A 45 -9.43 -30.31 -23.12
N ARG A 46 -10.10 -31.23 -22.43
CA ARG A 46 -11.47 -31.66 -22.72
C ARG A 46 -12.41 -31.19 -21.62
N ALA A 47 -13.60 -30.75 -21.99
CA ALA A 47 -14.62 -30.29 -21.03
C ALA A 47 -15.06 -31.39 -20.05
N GLU A 48 -14.94 -32.66 -20.43
CA GLU A 48 -15.33 -33.83 -19.63
C GLU A 48 -14.33 -34.21 -18.53
N GLU A 49 -13.10 -33.69 -18.61
CA GLU A 49 -12.01 -34.01 -17.67
C GLU A 49 -12.05 -33.15 -16.40
N GLY A 50 -13.00 -32.22 -16.29
CA GLY A 50 -13.19 -31.33 -15.14
C GLY A 50 -12.21 -30.16 -15.09
N GLN A 51 -11.98 -29.61 -13.88
CA GLN A 51 -11.00 -28.54 -13.67
C GLN A 51 -9.72 -29.10 -13.08
N LEU A 52 -8.56 -28.62 -13.57
CA LEU A 52 -7.24 -29.04 -13.08
C LEU A 52 -7.03 -28.74 -11.59
N LEU A 53 -7.57 -27.61 -11.13
CA LEU A 53 -7.43 -27.16 -9.75
C LEU A 53 -8.72 -26.52 -9.28
N TRP A 54 -9.20 -26.97 -8.12
CA TRP A 54 -10.26 -26.33 -7.36
C TRP A 54 -9.63 -25.49 -6.27
N LEU A 55 -9.82 -24.18 -6.32
CA LEU A 55 -9.42 -23.29 -5.25
C LEU A 55 -10.64 -23.03 -4.36
N HIS A 56 -10.73 -23.74 -3.23
CA HIS A 56 -11.69 -23.39 -2.20
C HIS A 56 -11.05 -22.37 -1.27
N TRP A 57 -11.59 -21.14 -1.26
CA TRP A 57 -11.05 -20.04 -0.50
C TRP A 57 -12.18 -19.34 0.25
N ASP A 58 -12.01 -19.20 1.56
CA ASP A 58 -12.98 -18.59 2.49
C ASP A 58 -12.96 -17.06 2.48
N GLY A 59 -12.01 -16.45 1.76
CA GLY A 59 -12.05 -15.02 1.42
C GLY A 59 -11.33 -14.10 2.39
N THR A 60 -10.97 -14.56 3.58
CA THR A 60 -10.56 -13.65 4.67
C THR A 60 -9.08 -13.67 4.96
N ILE A 61 -8.34 -12.74 4.37
CA ILE A 61 -7.04 -12.28 4.90
C ILE A 61 -7.28 -10.95 5.62
N PHE A 62 -6.68 -10.79 6.81
CA PHE A 62 -6.89 -9.60 7.64
C PHE A 62 -6.53 -8.29 6.91
N GLU A 63 -5.37 -8.25 6.27
CA GLU A 63 -4.79 -7.05 5.65
C GLU A 63 -5.05 -6.96 4.13
N TRP A 64 -5.36 -8.09 3.50
CA TRP A 64 -5.45 -8.25 2.05
C TRP A 64 -6.86 -8.61 1.62
N LEU A 65 -7.25 -8.11 0.46
CA LEU A 65 -8.43 -8.52 -0.27
C LEU A 65 -7.98 -9.37 -1.45
N PHE A 66 -8.55 -10.58 -1.53
CA PHE A 66 -8.38 -11.46 -2.66
C PHE A 66 -9.15 -10.88 -3.85
N HIS A 67 -8.49 -10.78 -5.01
CA HIS A 67 -9.12 -10.31 -6.24
C HIS A 67 -9.39 -11.47 -7.20
N SER A 68 -8.35 -12.19 -7.58
CA SER A 68 -8.43 -13.29 -8.54
C SER A 68 -7.19 -14.18 -8.47
N TYR A 69 -7.21 -15.30 -9.19
CA TYR A 69 -6.04 -16.14 -9.38
C TYR A 69 -5.77 -16.36 -10.87
N SER A 70 -4.53 -16.68 -11.22
CA SER A 70 -4.16 -17.07 -12.56
C SER A 70 -3.20 -18.25 -12.51
N MET A 71 -3.35 -19.17 -13.45
CA MET A 71 -2.56 -20.38 -13.54
C MET A 71 -1.74 -20.38 -14.83
N GLN A 72 -0.48 -20.74 -14.72
CA GLN A 72 0.41 -20.92 -15.87
C GLN A 72 1.15 -22.25 -15.73
N LEU A 73 1.10 -23.05 -16.80
CA LEU A 73 1.86 -24.28 -16.90
C LEU A 73 2.96 -24.07 -17.94
N SER A 74 4.21 -24.23 -17.53
CA SER A 74 5.36 -24.09 -18.39
C SER A 74 6.21 -25.34 -18.35
N ARG A 75 6.79 -25.71 -19.48
CA ARG A 75 7.71 -26.84 -19.61
C ARG A 75 9.10 -26.29 -19.81
N SER A 76 10.03 -26.70 -18.97
CA SER A 76 11.45 -26.38 -19.12
C SER A 76 12.27 -27.65 -19.28
N ILE A 77 13.35 -27.54 -20.04
CA ILE A 77 14.38 -28.56 -20.15
C ILE A 77 15.64 -27.94 -19.57
N ASN A 78 16.12 -28.48 -18.46
CA ASN A 78 17.36 -28.01 -17.86
C ASN A 78 18.56 -28.51 -18.68
N PRO A 79 19.71 -27.80 -18.65
CA PRO A 79 20.91 -28.21 -19.40
C PRO A 79 21.40 -29.63 -19.11
N ALA A 80 21.08 -30.16 -17.92
CA ALA A 80 21.38 -31.54 -17.52
C ALA A 80 20.41 -32.60 -18.12
N GLY A 81 19.45 -32.19 -18.95
CA GLY A 81 18.50 -33.07 -19.66
C GLY A 81 17.17 -33.31 -18.94
N PHE A 82 17.01 -32.82 -17.70
CA PHE A 82 15.76 -32.97 -16.95
C PHE A 82 14.61 -32.22 -17.64
N THR A 83 13.51 -32.92 -17.89
CA THR A 83 12.23 -32.31 -18.26
C THR A 83 11.44 -32.05 -16.99
N ALA A 84 11.24 -30.76 -16.68
CA ALA A 84 10.45 -30.34 -15.54
C ALA A 84 9.19 -29.64 -16.04
N THR A 85 8.07 -29.93 -15.38
CA THR A 85 6.85 -29.15 -15.56
C THR A 85 6.75 -28.19 -14.38
N ARG A 86 6.70 -26.90 -14.67
CA ARG A 86 6.49 -25.85 -13.70
C ARG A 86 5.04 -25.40 -13.76
N PHE A 87 4.35 -25.59 -12.65
CA PHE A 87 3.02 -25.10 -12.38
C PHE A 87 3.13 -23.84 -11.52
N GLU A 88 2.68 -22.70 -12.04
CA GLU A 88 2.67 -21.42 -11.34
C GLU A 88 1.23 -20.98 -11.09
N LEU A 89 0.83 -20.97 -9.81
CA LEU A 89 -0.42 -20.39 -9.35
C LEU A 89 -0.10 -19.00 -8.80
N THR A 90 -0.62 -17.97 -9.45
CA THR A 90 -0.47 -16.58 -9.01
C THR A 90 -1.79 -16.09 -8.41
N LEU A 91 -1.79 -15.75 -7.14
CA LEU A 91 -2.91 -15.09 -6.46
C LEU A 91 -2.71 -13.57 -6.54
N HIS A 92 -3.70 -12.86 -7.06
CA HIS A 92 -3.72 -11.41 -7.15
C HIS A 92 -4.46 -10.86 -5.93
N VAL A 93 -3.75 -10.08 -5.12
CA VAL A 93 -4.27 -9.51 -3.87
C VAL A 93 -4.00 -8.01 -3.81
N TYR A 94 -4.88 -7.25 -3.17
CA TYR A 94 -4.66 -5.82 -2.91
C TYR A 94 -4.94 -5.49 -1.45
N ARG A 95 -4.26 -4.47 -0.93
CA ARG A 95 -4.32 -4.13 0.49
C ARG A 95 -5.59 -3.36 0.86
N LYS A 96 -6.14 -3.63 2.04
CA LYS A 96 -7.23 -2.85 2.66
C LYS A 96 -6.72 -1.49 3.14
N PHE A 97 -6.67 -0.51 2.24
CA PHE A 97 -6.12 0.81 2.53
C PHE A 97 -6.89 1.60 3.61
N GLU A 98 -8.18 1.30 3.80
CA GLU A 98 -9.08 2.01 4.72
C GLU A 98 -8.54 2.03 6.15
N HIS A 99 -7.97 0.91 6.60
CA HIS A 99 -7.38 0.82 7.93
C HIS A 99 -6.30 1.89 8.16
N TYR A 100 -5.40 2.07 7.19
CA TYR A 100 -4.32 3.06 7.25
C TYR A 100 -4.85 4.49 7.10
N LEU A 101 -5.87 4.68 6.27
CA LEU A 101 -6.52 5.97 6.12
C LEU A 101 -7.12 6.43 7.45
N TYR A 102 -7.94 5.61 8.10
CA TYR A 102 -8.66 6.00 9.31
C TYR A 102 -7.81 5.97 10.58
N LYS A 103 -6.82 5.08 10.69
CA LYS A 103 -5.99 4.97 11.90
C LYS A 103 -4.70 5.77 11.88
N VAL A 104 -4.19 6.13 10.70
CA VAL A 104 -2.90 6.82 10.57
C VAL A 104 -3.08 8.20 9.94
N LEU A 105 -3.61 8.26 8.71
CA LEU A 105 -3.65 9.51 7.95
C LEU A 105 -4.67 10.51 8.48
N LEU A 106 -5.89 10.05 8.82
CA LEU A 106 -6.96 10.92 9.30
C LEU A 106 -6.59 11.61 10.64
N PRO A 107 -6.12 10.91 11.68
CA PRO A 107 -5.69 11.59 12.92
C PRO A 107 -4.53 12.55 12.69
N LEU A 108 -3.60 12.21 11.80
CA LEU A 108 -2.47 13.08 11.46
C LEU A 108 -2.94 14.37 10.79
N TRP A 109 -3.87 14.28 9.83
CA TRP A 109 -4.46 15.45 9.18
C TRP A 109 -5.23 16.32 10.18
N LEU A 110 -5.95 15.73 11.13
CA LEU A 110 -6.64 16.48 12.17
C LEU A 110 -5.66 17.26 13.07
N ILE A 111 -4.51 16.67 13.41
CA ILE A 111 -3.45 17.37 14.16
C ILE A 111 -2.91 18.56 13.36
N VAL A 112 -2.66 18.39 12.06
CA VAL A 112 -2.18 19.50 11.21
C VAL A 112 -3.24 20.59 11.05
N CYS A 113 -4.52 20.22 10.88
CA CYS A 113 -5.63 21.17 10.87
C CYS A 113 -5.73 21.95 12.19
N ALA A 114 -5.58 21.27 13.33
CA ALA A 114 -5.53 21.90 14.64
C ALA A 114 -4.28 22.77 14.83
N ALA A 115 -3.16 22.42 14.19
CA ALA A 115 -1.99 23.28 14.20
C ALA A 115 -2.28 24.60 13.47
N PHE A 116 -2.96 24.57 12.31
CA PHE A 116 -3.30 25.80 11.57
C PHE A 116 -4.20 26.77 12.36
N THR A 117 -4.91 26.33 13.40
CA THR A 117 -5.64 27.25 14.29
C THR A 117 -4.70 28.17 15.09
N LEU A 118 -3.38 27.94 15.07
CA LEU A 118 -2.38 28.84 15.62
C LEU A 118 -2.53 30.28 15.12
N GLN A 119 -2.96 30.46 13.86
CA GLN A 119 -3.18 31.78 13.26
C GLN A 119 -4.32 32.57 13.91
N LEU A 120 -5.20 31.88 14.65
CA LEU A 120 -6.27 32.53 15.41
C LEU A 120 -5.78 33.05 16.76
N VAL A 121 -4.63 32.58 17.25
CA VAL A 121 -4.04 33.02 18.51
C VAL A 121 -3.45 34.42 18.32
N PRO A 122 -3.61 35.37 19.26
CA PRO A 122 -3.03 36.71 19.15
C PRO A 122 -1.50 36.69 18.94
N ILE A 123 -0.98 37.66 18.18
CA ILE A 123 0.46 37.75 17.83
C ILE A 123 1.30 38.28 19.00
N ASP A 124 0.68 39.06 19.88
CA ASP A 124 1.25 39.66 21.08
C ASP A 124 1.48 38.65 22.22
N GLU A 125 1.02 37.41 22.05
CA GLU A 125 1.18 36.30 23.01
C GLU A 125 2.10 35.20 22.44
N PRO A 126 3.41 35.47 22.26
CA PRO A 126 4.33 34.52 21.63
C PRO A 126 4.48 33.23 22.44
N ALA A 127 4.33 33.30 23.77
CA ALA A 127 4.41 32.14 24.64
C ALA A 127 3.27 31.14 24.37
N GLU A 128 2.04 31.64 24.14
CA GLU A 128 0.89 30.79 23.82
C GLU A 128 1.05 30.14 22.45
N ARG A 129 1.53 30.92 21.46
CA ARG A 129 1.77 30.40 20.11
C ARG A 129 2.81 29.29 20.09
N VAL A 130 3.94 29.47 20.78
CA VAL A 130 4.98 28.44 20.89
C VAL A 130 4.45 27.21 21.65
N GLY A 131 3.67 27.41 22.72
CA GLY A 131 3.05 26.33 23.47
C GLY A 131 2.10 25.48 22.63
N HIS A 132 1.26 26.10 21.80
CA HIS A 132 0.35 25.42 20.88
C HIS A 132 1.12 24.62 19.82
N ALA A 133 2.12 25.24 19.18
CA ALA A 133 2.94 24.58 18.17
C ALA A 133 3.68 23.35 18.73
N LEU A 134 4.29 23.47 19.91
CA LEU A 134 4.98 22.37 20.58
C LEU A 134 4.02 21.23 20.96
N THR A 135 2.81 21.57 21.44
CA THR A 135 1.78 20.59 21.79
C THR A 135 1.37 19.77 20.57
N MET A 136 1.12 20.42 19.42
CA MET A 136 0.78 19.72 18.18
C MET A 136 1.93 18.87 17.65
N PHE A 137 3.17 19.34 17.81
CA PHE A 137 4.37 18.58 17.43
C PHE A 137 4.51 17.30 18.27
N ILE A 138 4.34 17.38 19.59
CA ILE A 138 4.37 16.22 20.48
C ILE A 138 3.22 15.26 20.16
N ALA A 139 2.02 15.77 19.89
CA ALA A 139 0.87 14.95 19.51
C ALA A 139 1.14 14.17 18.21
N ALA A 140 1.74 14.81 17.20
CA ALA A 140 2.12 14.16 15.95
C ALA A 140 3.19 13.07 16.17
N PHE A 141 4.18 13.34 17.03
CA PHE A 141 5.19 12.34 17.41
C PHE A 141 4.60 11.16 18.17
N ALA A 142 3.68 11.41 19.10
CA ALA A 142 2.99 10.36 19.84
C ALA A 142 2.14 9.48 18.90
N LEU A 143 1.43 10.09 17.94
CA LEU A 143 0.70 9.35 16.92
C LEU A 143 1.63 8.46 16.08
N LEU A 144 2.80 8.98 15.69
CA LEU A 144 3.78 8.19 14.94
C LEU A 144 4.27 6.97 15.74
N TYR A 145 4.49 7.13 17.05
CA TYR A 145 4.87 6.02 17.92
C TYR A 145 3.77 4.97 18.04
N VAL A 146 2.51 5.38 18.26
CA VAL A 146 1.35 4.47 18.37
C VAL A 146 1.09 3.74 17.05
N THR A 147 1.37 4.38 15.91
CA THR A 147 1.11 3.81 14.59
C THR A 147 2.27 3.03 14.00
N ALA A 148 3.44 3.06 14.63
CA ALA A 148 4.67 2.42 14.14
C ALA A 148 4.51 0.91 13.93
N ASP A 149 3.68 0.23 14.73
CA ASP A 149 3.46 -1.22 14.63
C ASP A 149 2.62 -1.61 13.41
N TYR A 150 1.80 -0.71 12.86
CA TYR A 150 1.00 -0.97 11.66
C TYR A 150 1.80 -0.75 10.38
N LEU A 151 2.90 0.01 10.44
CA LEU A 151 3.71 0.39 9.29
C LEU A 151 4.80 -0.67 9.04
N PRO A 152 4.95 -1.16 7.80
CA PRO A 152 6.00 -2.12 7.50
C PRO A 152 7.37 -1.44 7.58
N LYS A 153 8.31 -2.08 8.29
CA LYS A 153 9.70 -1.63 8.37
C LYS A 153 10.40 -1.97 7.05
N VAL A 154 10.54 -0.97 6.18
CA VAL A 154 11.19 -1.11 4.86
C VAL A 154 12.26 -0.05 4.67
N ASP A 155 13.31 -0.38 3.93
CA ASP A 155 14.46 0.52 3.68
C ASP A 155 14.13 1.69 2.74
N ARG A 156 12.90 1.78 2.22
CA ARG A 156 12.49 2.79 1.24
C ARG A 156 11.34 3.61 1.80
N LEU A 157 11.35 4.92 1.50
CA LEU A 157 10.33 5.85 1.91
C LEU A 157 8.97 5.53 1.23
N THR A 158 8.00 5.07 2.01
CA THR A 158 6.64 4.83 1.53
C THR A 158 5.90 6.14 1.33
N MET A 159 4.71 6.08 0.73
CA MET A 159 3.86 7.25 0.59
C MET A 159 3.38 7.77 1.96
N VAL A 160 3.07 6.87 2.91
CA VAL A 160 2.68 7.27 4.28
C VAL A 160 3.83 7.98 4.98
N ASP A 161 5.06 7.47 4.86
CA ASP A 161 6.25 8.11 5.46
C ASP A 161 6.46 9.52 4.91
N LYS A 162 6.24 9.73 3.60
CA LYS A 162 6.31 11.06 2.98
C LYS A 162 5.26 12.02 3.53
N LEU A 163 4.03 11.55 3.77
CA LEU A 163 2.96 12.36 4.35
C LEU A 163 3.23 12.69 5.83
N VAL A 164 3.79 11.75 6.59
CA VAL A 164 4.24 11.98 7.97
C VAL A 164 5.33 13.04 7.99
N LEU A 165 6.37 12.89 7.17
CA LEU A 165 7.45 13.87 7.07
C LEU A 165 6.96 15.24 6.64
N LEU A 166 6.08 15.32 5.63
CA LEU A 166 5.44 16.56 5.21
C LEU A 166 4.73 17.22 6.40
N SER A 167 3.93 16.47 7.15
CA SER A 167 3.19 16.98 8.31
C SER A 167 4.12 17.51 9.40
N LEU A 168 5.17 16.76 9.76
CA LEU A 168 6.17 17.22 10.73
C LEU A 168 6.90 18.49 10.26
N THR A 169 7.26 18.56 8.98
CA THR A 169 7.88 19.77 8.41
C THR A 169 6.92 20.96 8.41
N THR A 170 5.63 20.75 8.17
CA THR A 170 4.61 21.80 8.24
C THR A 170 4.43 22.31 9.67
N LEU A 171 4.47 21.44 10.68
CA LEU A 171 4.42 21.87 12.09
C LEU A 171 5.63 22.70 12.48
N LEU A 172 6.84 22.29 12.06
CA LEU A 172 8.06 23.06 12.28
C LEU A 172 8.02 24.41 11.55
N TRP A 173 7.57 24.41 10.29
CA TRP A 173 7.37 25.63 9.51
C TRP A 173 6.44 26.60 10.23
N LEU A 174 5.30 26.12 10.73
CA LEU A 174 4.32 26.95 11.44
C LEU A 174 4.89 27.57 12.73
N SER A 175 5.72 26.81 13.47
CA SER A 175 6.44 27.35 14.63
C SER A 175 7.46 28.43 14.24
N ALA A 176 8.16 28.26 13.13
CA ALA A 176 9.12 29.23 12.63
C ALA A 176 8.43 30.50 12.11
N GLU A 177 7.31 30.33 11.41
CA GLU A 177 6.46 31.41 10.90
C GLU A 177 5.91 32.27 12.05
N SER A 178 5.36 31.65 13.10
CA SER A 178 4.94 32.38 14.31
C SER A 178 6.07 33.20 14.95
N SER A 179 7.29 32.67 14.97
CA SER A 179 8.45 33.39 15.53
C SER A 179 8.85 34.58 14.64
N MET A 180 8.77 34.42 13.32
CA MET A 180 9.02 35.47 12.34
C MET A 180 7.95 36.57 12.41
N VAL A 181 6.68 36.22 12.53
CA VAL A 181 5.56 37.18 12.65
C VAL A 181 5.72 38.03 13.91
N TYR A 182 6.14 37.44 15.04
CA TYR A 182 6.44 38.20 16.26
C TYR A 182 7.58 39.22 16.07
N ARG A 183 8.63 38.86 15.31
CA ARG A 183 9.71 39.81 14.97
C ARG A 183 9.21 40.97 14.09
N ILE A 184 8.30 40.69 13.16
CA ILE A 184 7.69 41.72 12.30
C ILE A 184 6.77 42.63 13.13
N TYR A 185 6.04 42.06 14.08
CA TYR A 185 5.22 42.81 15.04
C TYR A 185 6.05 43.84 15.80
N GLU A 186 7.22 43.46 16.33
CA GLU A 186 8.12 44.41 17.00
C GLU A 186 8.69 45.50 16.06
N ALA A 187 8.96 45.17 14.80
CA ALA A 187 9.62 46.09 13.87
C ALA A 187 8.67 47.05 13.13
N GLN A 188 7.46 46.60 12.79
CA GLN A 188 6.54 47.30 11.88
C GLN A 188 5.13 47.50 12.48
N GLY A 189 4.86 46.95 13.66
CA GLY A 189 3.58 47.05 14.35
C GLY A 189 2.53 46.03 13.91
N MET A 190 1.39 46.04 14.60
CA MET A 190 0.34 45.01 14.51
C MET A 190 -0.27 44.85 13.12
N ALA A 191 -0.56 45.95 12.42
CA ALA A 191 -1.26 45.91 11.13
C ALA A 191 -0.47 45.19 10.03
N ALA A 192 0.87 45.33 10.03
CA ALA A 192 1.73 44.61 9.10
C ALA A 192 1.82 43.12 9.47
N ALA A 193 2.00 42.81 10.76
CA ALA A 193 2.12 41.45 11.26
C ALA A 193 0.87 40.60 10.96
N THR A 194 -0.34 41.11 11.22
CA THR A 194 -1.59 40.37 10.95
C THR A 194 -1.80 40.08 9.47
N ARG A 195 -1.38 40.98 8.56
CA ARG A 195 -1.47 40.74 7.11
C ARG A 195 -0.51 39.63 6.68
N VAL A 196 0.71 39.62 7.22
CA VAL A 196 1.72 38.60 6.94
C VAL A 196 1.27 37.25 7.48
N ASP A 197 0.82 37.20 8.74
CA ASP A 197 0.32 35.98 9.41
C ASP A 197 -0.84 35.33 8.63
N GLY A 198 -1.85 36.12 8.23
CA GLY A 198 -2.97 35.62 7.44
C GLY A 198 -2.57 35.13 6.04
N LEU A 199 -1.64 35.83 5.37
CA LEU A 199 -1.17 35.44 4.03
C LEU A 199 -0.30 34.18 4.08
N CYS A 200 0.69 34.16 4.96
CA CYS A 200 1.56 32.99 5.18
C CYS A 200 0.73 31.78 5.58
N GLY A 201 -0.27 32.00 6.43
CA GLY A 201 -1.18 30.97 6.86
C GLY A 201 -2.03 30.36 5.76
N ALA A 202 -2.72 31.21 4.98
CA ALA A 202 -3.52 30.77 3.85
C ALA A 202 -2.68 30.04 2.80
N LEU A 203 -1.49 30.56 2.47
CA LEU A 203 -0.55 29.91 1.55
C LEU A 203 -0.05 28.59 2.11
N GLY A 204 0.22 28.50 3.41
CA GLY A 204 0.64 27.27 4.08
C GLY A 204 -0.43 26.17 4.01
N VAL A 205 -1.70 26.51 4.24
CA VAL A 205 -2.83 25.58 4.12
C VAL A 205 -2.97 25.09 2.68
N LEU A 206 -2.95 26.00 1.70
CA LEU A 206 -3.05 25.66 0.28
C LEU A 206 -1.88 24.79 -0.18
N PHE A 207 -0.66 25.11 0.25
CA PHE A 207 0.54 24.33 -0.05
C PHE A 207 0.43 22.92 0.53
N TYR A 208 0.07 22.79 1.81
CA TYR A 208 -0.09 21.50 2.46
C TYR A 208 -1.16 20.63 1.76
N ALA A 209 -2.32 21.22 1.45
CA ALA A 209 -3.40 20.54 0.74
C ALA A 209 -2.97 20.10 -0.67
N ALA A 210 -2.28 20.98 -1.41
CA ALA A 210 -1.80 20.69 -2.77
C ALA A 210 -0.76 19.57 -2.78
N VAL A 211 0.25 19.62 -1.91
CA VAL A 211 1.29 18.59 -1.82
C VAL A 211 0.69 17.26 -1.35
N THR A 212 -0.21 17.28 -0.37
CA THR A 212 -0.93 16.08 0.08
C THR A 212 -1.72 15.45 -1.08
N ALA A 213 -2.44 16.26 -1.87
CA ALA A 213 -3.17 15.78 -3.04
C ALA A 213 -2.24 15.19 -4.12
N ILE A 214 -1.11 15.84 -4.41
CA ILE A 214 -0.10 15.37 -5.36
C ILE A 214 0.52 14.04 -4.91
N LEU A 215 0.75 13.85 -3.61
CA LEU A 215 1.29 12.60 -3.07
C LEU A 215 0.23 11.48 -3.01
N TYR A 216 -1.03 11.82 -2.75
CA TYR A 216 -2.11 10.86 -2.54
C TYR A 216 -2.78 10.37 -3.82
N ILE A 217 -3.11 11.27 -4.75
CA ILE A 217 -3.93 10.97 -5.92
C ILE A 217 -3.26 9.99 -6.91
N PRO A 218 -1.98 10.14 -7.28
CA PRO A 218 -1.36 9.27 -8.27
C PRO A 218 -1.27 7.80 -7.85
N PRO A 219 -0.79 7.43 -6.64
CA PRO A 219 -0.78 6.05 -6.18
C PRO A 219 -2.16 5.42 -6.15
N ARG A 220 -3.17 6.18 -5.71
CA ARG A 220 -4.57 5.70 -5.67
C ARG A 220 -5.12 5.43 -7.06
N ARG A 221 -4.86 6.32 -8.02
CA ARG A 221 -5.26 6.11 -9.42
C ARG A 221 -4.57 4.91 -10.05
N GLU A 222 -3.29 4.71 -9.75
CA GLU A 222 -2.54 3.58 -10.27
C GLU A 222 -3.06 2.25 -9.70
N GLN A 223 -3.37 2.19 -8.41
CA GLN A 223 -4.00 1.02 -7.79
C GLN A 223 -5.31 0.64 -8.48
N LEU A 224 -6.20 1.63 -8.70
CA LEU A 224 -7.48 1.40 -9.36
C LEU A 224 -7.30 0.89 -10.80
N ARG A 225 -6.32 1.42 -11.53
CA ARG A 225 -5.98 0.95 -12.88
C ARG A 225 -5.46 -0.49 -12.87
N GLN A 226 -4.62 -0.84 -11.91
CA GLN A 226 -4.08 -2.19 -11.77
C GLN A 226 -5.19 -3.20 -11.47
N ILE A 227 -6.09 -2.87 -10.55
CA ILE A 227 -7.27 -3.68 -10.26
C ILE A 227 -8.14 -3.85 -11.51
N ALA A 228 -8.42 -2.77 -12.24
CA ALA A 228 -9.22 -2.82 -13.46
C ALA A 228 -8.58 -3.69 -14.56
N ARG A 229 -7.26 -3.62 -14.75
CA ARG A 229 -6.51 -4.48 -15.68
C ARG A 229 -6.61 -5.95 -15.29
N LEU A 230 -6.44 -6.27 -14.00
CA LEU A 230 -6.56 -7.64 -13.50
C LEU A 230 -7.98 -8.18 -13.68
N THR A 231 -9.00 -7.33 -13.50
CA THR A 231 -10.40 -7.70 -13.75
C THR A 231 -10.62 -8.03 -15.22
N GLN A 232 -10.13 -7.18 -16.14
CA GLN A 232 -10.24 -7.40 -17.59
C GLN A 232 -9.54 -8.71 -18.02
N ASP A 233 -8.30 -8.91 -17.57
CA ASP A 233 -7.53 -10.13 -17.87
C ASP A 233 -8.23 -11.39 -17.36
N HIS A 234 -8.85 -11.33 -16.17
CA HIS A 234 -9.61 -12.44 -15.62
C HIS A 234 -10.86 -12.75 -16.46
N THR A 235 -11.67 -11.73 -16.78
CA THR A 235 -12.87 -11.90 -17.62
C THR A 235 -12.55 -12.43 -19.03
N ALA A 236 -11.40 -12.05 -19.59
CA ALA A 236 -10.98 -12.54 -20.91
C ALA A 236 -10.58 -14.04 -20.89
N ARG A 237 -10.05 -14.53 -19.77
CA ARG A 237 -9.58 -15.93 -19.63
C ARG A 237 -10.68 -16.89 -19.18
N CYS A 238 -11.65 -16.42 -18.39
CA CYS A 238 -12.72 -17.23 -17.81
C CYS A 238 -14.10 -16.61 -18.12
N PRO A 239 -14.55 -16.60 -19.39
CA PRO A 239 -15.82 -15.96 -19.78
C PRO A 239 -17.06 -16.63 -19.16
N SER A 240 -16.98 -17.89 -18.74
CA SER A 240 -18.10 -18.65 -18.16
C SER A 240 -18.45 -18.27 -16.72
N GLU A 241 -17.57 -17.61 -15.97
CA GLU A 241 -17.81 -17.25 -14.56
C GLU A 241 -18.35 -15.82 -14.38
N ALA A 242 -18.22 -14.97 -15.40
CA ALA A 242 -18.66 -13.56 -15.36
C ALA A 242 -20.19 -13.40 -15.16
N GLY A 243 -20.99 -14.45 -15.40
CA GLY A 243 -22.44 -14.45 -15.19
C GLY A 243 -22.90 -14.87 -13.79
N SER A 244 -22.02 -15.40 -12.92
CA SER A 244 -22.41 -16.02 -11.64
C SER A 244 -22.13 -15.18 -10.40
N GLY A 245 -21.33 -14.11 -10.51
CA GLY A 245 -20.83 -13.34 -9.36
C GLY A 245 -21.77 -12.25 -8.80
N ALA A 246 -22.91 -11.97 -9.45
CA ALA A 246 -23.83 -10.90 -9.03
C ALA A 246 -24.74 -11.27 -7.84
N GLY A 247 -24.62 -12.48 -7.27
CA GLY A 247 -25.55 -12.99 -6.25
C GLY A 247 -25.04 -13.12 -4.82
N ALA A 248 -23.75 -12.88 -4.52
CA ALA A 248 -23.16 -13.18 -3.20
C ALA A 248 -22.81 -11.90 -2.39
N SER A 249 -23.70 -10.93 -2.40
CA SER A 249 -23.70 -9.77 -1.48
C SER A 249 -25.07 -9.69 -0.82
N GLY A 250 -25.29 -10.56 0.17
CA GLY A 250 -26.55 -10.63 0.90
C GLY A 250 -26.48 -11.59 2.08
N ALA A 251 -25.76 -11.19 3.13
CA ALA A 251 -26.01 -11.52 4.54
C ALA A 251 -25.05 -10.70 5.41
#